data_AF-A0A8R7RB76-F1
#
_entry.id   AF-A0A8R7RB76-F1
#
_cell.length_a   1.000
_cell.length_b   1.000
_cell.length_c   1.000
_cell.angle_alpha   90.00
_cell.angle_beta   90.00
_cell.angle_gamma   90.00
#
_symmetry.space_group_name_H-M   'P 1'
#
loop_
_entity.id
_entity.type
_entity.pdbx_description
1 polymer ?
#
loop_
_entity_poly.entity_id
_entity_poly.type
_entity_poly.pdbx_seq_one_letter_code
_entity_poly.pdbx_strand_id
1 'polypeptide(L)'
;MPSYVVYKGKVPGVYDDWEECRRQVHHFSGNSYKGYTTRAEAEARYTRYLVGERRERRRNRMKTSFIAMMLIVTAALFYVIVV
;
A
#
# COMPACT_ATOMS: atom_id res chain seq x y z
N MET A 1 -19.03 -19.51 -6.01
CA MET A 1 -18.04 -19.75 -4.94
C MET A 1 -17.51 -18.39 -4.53
N PRO A 2 -17.53 -18.04 -3.23
CA PRO A 2 -16.98 -16.77 -2.76
C PRO A 2 -15.46 -16.74 -2.98
N SER A 3 -14.93 -15.62 -3.46
CA SER A 3 -13.48 -15.39 -3.60
C SER A 3 -13.07 -14.21 -2.71
N TYR A 4 -11.87 -14.27 -2.15
CA TYR A 4 -11.32 -13.28 -1.23
C TYR A 4 -10.12 -12.59 -1.84
N VAL A 5 -10.03 -11.28 -1.68
CA VAL A 5 -8.87 -10.48 -2.09
C VAL A 5 -8.16 -10.00 -0.85
N VAL A 6 -6.85 -10.22 -0.78
CA VAL A 6 -5.96 -9.65 0.21
C VAL A 6 -5.18 -8.52 -0.46
N TYR A 7 -5.50 -7.29 -0.08
CA TYR A 7 -4.81 -6.07 -0.54
C TYR A 7 -3.53 -5.83 0.27
N LYS A 8 -3.63 -5.97 1.59
CA LYS A 8 -2.51 -5.85 2.53
C LYS A 8 -2.51 -7.06 3.45
N GLY A 9 -1.40 -7.77 3.48
CA GLY A 9 -1.19 -8.98 4.27
C GLY A 9 0.23 -9.48 4.06
N LYS A 10 0.53 -10.66 4.59
CA LYS A 10 1.83 -11.34 4.38
C LYS A 10 2.07 -11.60 2.89
N VAL A 11 1.08 -12.19 2.23
CA VAL A 11 1.06 -12.41 0.77
C VAL A 11 -0.23 -11.81 0.21
N PRO A 12 -0.15 -10.66 -0.49
CA PRO A 12 -1.29 -10.07 -1.20
C PRO A 12 -1.65 -10.89 -2.45
N GLY A 13 -2.95 -11.02 -2.74
CA GLY A 13 -3.43 -11.84 -3.84
C GLY A 13 -4.92 -12.13 -3.78
N VAL A 14 -5.40 -12.96 -4.70
CA VAL A 14 -6.77 -13.48 -4.73
C VAL A 14 -6.76 -14.94 -4.29
N TYR A 15 -7.63 -15.29 -3.36
CA TYR A 15 -7.78 -16.60 -2.75
C TYR A 15 -9.21 -17.10 -2.92
N ASP A 16 -9.39 -18.39 -3.17
CA ASP A 16 -10.72 -19.01 -3.27
C ASP A 16 -11.17 -19.65 -1.94
N ASP A 17 -10.28 -19.66 -0.94
CA ASP A 17 -10.54 -20.20 0.38
C ASP A 17 -10.32 -19.16 1.50
N TRP A 18 -11.18 -19.22 2.51
CA TRP A 18 -11.13 -18.29 3.64
C TRP A 18 -9.98 -18.60 4.61
N GLU A 19 -9.65 -19.87 4.86
CA GLU A 19 -8.56 -20.22 5.77
C GLU A 19 -7.22 -19.77 5.21
N GLU A 20 -7.01 -19.92 3.89
CA GLU A 20 -5.83 -19.38 3.21
C GLU A 20 -5.73 -17.87 3.35
N CYS A 21 -6.81 -17.15 3.04
CA CYS A 21 -6.89 -15.69 3.21
C CYS A 21 -6.60 -15.28 4.67
N ARG A 22 -7.24 -15.96 5.64
CA ARG A 22 -7.08 -15.69 7.07
C ARG A 22 -5.63 -15.85 7.51
N ARG A 23 -4.91 -16.88 7.06
CA ARG A 23 -3.49 -17.07 7.40
C ARG A 23 -2.60 -15.90 6.95
N GLN A 24 -2.96 -15.21 5.86
CA GLN A 24 -2.21 -14.06 5.35
C GLN A 24 -2.48 -12.76 6.09
N VAL A 25 -3.70 -12.58 6.62
CA VAL A 25 -4.11 -11.32 7.29
C VAL A 25 -4.06 -11.41 8.81
N HIS A 26 -4.18 -12.61 9.37
CA HIS A 26 -4.15 -12.84 10.81
C HIS A 26 -2.80 -12.45 11.40
N HIS A 27 -2.83 -11.66 12.46
CA HIS A 27 -1.65 -11.06 13.10
C HIS A 27 -0.80 -10.17 12.16
N PHE A 28 -1.39 -9.63 11.09
CA PHE A 28 -0.73 -8.66 10.23
C PHE A 28 -1.29 -7.25 10.50
N SER A 29 -0.41 -6.32 10.92
CA SER A 29 -0.80 -4.93 11.22
C SER A 29 -1.16 -4.18 9.93
N GLY A 30 -2.29 -3.45 9.96
CA GLY A 30 -2.78 -2.74 8.77
C GLY A 30 -3.20 -3.66 7.62
N ASN A 31 -3.59 -4.91 7.94
CA ASN A 31 -4.14 -5.81 6.94
C ASN A 31 -5.40 -5.23 6.29
N SER A 32 -5.65 -5.61 5.05
CA SER A 32 -6.82 -5.19 4.29
C SER A 32 -7.20 -6.32 3.36
N TYR A 33 -8.40 -6.85 3.55
CA TYR A 33 -8.97 -7.89 2.71
C TYR A 33 -10.44 -7.62 2.44
N LYS A 34 -10.99 -8.22 1.38
CA LYS A 34 -12.42 -8.15 1.06
C LYS A 34 -12.89 -9.39 0.32
N GLY A 35 -14.05 -9.92 0.70
CA GLY A 35 -14.74 -11.00 -0.01
C GLY A 35 -15.60 -10.50 -1.16
N TYR A 36 -15.74 -11.33 -2.19
CA TYR A 36 -16.49 -11.09 -3.41
C TYR A 36 -17.27 -12.33 -3.81
N THR A 37 -18.37 -12.14 -4.53
CA THR A 37 -19.24 -13.23 -4.98
C THR A 37 -18.63 -14.00 -6.17
N THR A 38 -17.75 -13.37 -6.94
CA THR A 38 -17.11 -13.95 -8.12
C THR A 38 -15.61 -13.70 -8.15
N ARG A 39 -14.87 -14.67 -8.67
CA ARG A 39 -13.42 -14.56 -8.88
C ARG A 39 -13.03 -13.43 -9.84
N ALA A 40 -13.80 -13.26 -10.92
CA ALA A 40 -13.57 -12.19 -11.89
C ALA A 40 -13.67 -10.79 -11.24
N GLU A 41 -14.64 -10.57 -10.35
CA GLU A 41 -14.73 -9.30 -9.62
C GLU A 41 -13.54 -9.12 -8.67
N ALA A 42 -13.17 -10.17 -7.93
CA ALA A 42 -12.02 -10.15 -7.03
C ALA A 42 -10.71 -9.77 -7.78
N GLU A 43 -10.44 -10.40 -8.91
CA GLU A 43 -9.26 -10.12 -9.76
C GLU A 43 -9.30 -8.70 -10.34
N ALA A 44 -10.46 -8.23 -10.82
CA ALA A 44 -10.60 -6.87 -11.33
C ALA A 44 -10.33 -5.82 -10.25
N ARG A 45 -10.80 -6.07 -9.02
CA ARG A 45 -10.59 -5.19 -7.86
C ARG A 45 -9.13 -5.18 -7.42
N TYR A 46 -8.50 -6.35 -7.36
CA TYR A 46 -7.08 -6.47 -7.05
C TYR A 46 -6.21 -5.75 -8.09
N THR A 47 -6.53 -5.90 -9.38
CA THR A 47 -5.82 -5.19 -10.46
C THR A 47 -5.94 -3.67 -10.32
N ARG A 48 -7.14 -3.16 -10.02
CA ARG A 48 -7.34 -1.72 -9.75
C ARG A 48 -6.53 -1.26 -8.54
N TYR A 49 -6.45 -2.07 -7.49
CA TYR A 49 -5.64 -1.78 -6.32
C TYR A 49 -4.16 -1.64 -6.68
N LEU A 50 -3.58 -2.56 -7.46
CA LEU A 50 -2.18 -2.50 -7.89
C LEU A 50 -1.85 -1.24 -8.72
N VAL A 51 -2.79 -0.79 -9.55
CA VAL A 51 -2.64 0.48 -10.29
C VAL A 51 -2.65 1.68 -9.36
N GLY A 52 -3.57 1.70 -8.38
CA GLY A 52 -3.65 2.74 -7.35
C GLY A 52 -2.41 2.80 -6.47
N GLU A 53 -1.93 1.65 -6.00
CA GLU A 53 -0.80 1.55 -5.09
C GLU A 53 0.50 2.07 -5.73
N ARG A 54 0.76 1.76 -7.01
CA ARG A 54 1.91 2.32 -7.74
C ARG A 54 1.87 3.84 -7.82
N ARG A 55 0.70 4.42 -8.07
CA ARG A 55 0.51 5.88 -8.12
C ARG A 55 0.71 6.52 -6.75
N GLU A 56 0.19 5.90 -5.70
CA GLU A 56 0.34 6.36 -4.32
C GLU A 56 1.80 6.29 -3.86
N ARG A 57 2.50 5.18 -4.12
CA ARG A 57 3.94 5.04 -3.83
C ARG A 57 4.77 6.13 -4.51
N ARG A 58 4.52 6.41 -5.80
CA ARG A 58 5.21 7.51 -6.51
C ARG A 58 4.92 8.87 -5.88
N ARG A 59 3.66 9.14 -5.54
CA ARG A 59 3.24 10.38 -4.88
C ARG A 59 3.92 10.53 -3.52
N ASN A 60 3.93 9.47 -2.72
CA ASN A 60 4.57 9.47 -1.40
C ASN A 60 6.07 9.66 -1.52
N ARG A 61 6.74 8.98 -2.47
CA ARG A 61 8.16 9.22 -2.76
C ARG A 61 8.42 10.69 -3.11
N MET A 62 7.62 11.29 -4.00
CA MET A 62 7.77 12.71 -4.33
C MET A 62 7.57 13.60 -3.11
N LYS A 63 6.53 13.37 -2.31
CA LYS A 63 6.31 14.12 -1.05
C LYS A 63 7.51 14.01 -0.11
N THR A 64 8.04 12.80 0.08
CA THR A 64 9.21 12.58 0.93
C THR A 64 10.44 13.27 0.36
N SER A 65 10.66 13.24 -0.96
CA SER A 65 11.76 13.97 -1.61
C SER A 65 11.63 15.49 -1.43
N PHE A 66 10.41 16.04 -1.54
CA PHE A 66 10.17 17.47 -1.29
C PHE A 66 10.45 17.86 0.15
N ILE A 67 9.95 17.09 1.12
CA ILE A 67 10.21 17.34 2.55
C ILE A 67 11.71 17.27 2.83
N ALA A 68 12.41 16.24 2.32
CA ALA A 68 13.85 16.11 2.49
C ALA A 68 14.62 17.29 1.87
N MET A 69 14.27 17.71 0.66
CA MET A 69 14.87 18.89 0.01
C MET A 69 14.62 20.17 0.81
N MET A 70 13.40 20.36 1.33
CA MET A 70 13.05 21.51 2.17
C MET A 70 13.89 21.53 3.45
N LEU A 71 14.03 20.39 4.13
CA LEU A 71 14.85 20.27 5.34
C LEU A 71 16.32 20.63 5.08
N ILE A 72 16.88 20.16 3.97
CA ILE A 72 18.26 20.49 3.57
C ILE A 72 18.43 21.99 3.35
N VAL A 73 17.51 22.62 2.61
CA VAL A 73 17.57 24.08 2.36
C VAL A 73 17.44 24.86 3.67
N THR A 74 16.51 24.47 4.54
CA THR A 74 16.34 25.14 5.84
C THR A 74 17.59 25.01 6.72
N ALA A 75 18.25 23.85 6.73
CA ALA A 75 19.48 23.64 7.49
C ALA A 75 20.64 24.48 6.92
N ALA A 76 20.78 24.56 5.60
CA ALA A 76 21.81 25.37 4.95
C ALA A 76 21.64 26.87 5.23
N LEU A 77 20.40 27.38 5.16
CA LEU A 77 20.09 28.77 5.49
C LEU A 77 20.43 29.08 6.96
N PHE A 78 20.07 28.18 7.88
CA PHE A 78 20.38 28.34 9.29
C PHE A 78 21.91 28.36 9.54
N TYR A 79 22.66 27.48 8.89
CA TYR A 79 24.13 27.45 9.00
C TYR A 79 24.78 28.78 8.56
N VAL A 80 24.35 29.34 7.42
CA VAL A 80 24.89 30.61 6.90
C VAL A 80 24.55 31.81 7.79
N ILE A 81 23.47 31.76 8.56
CA ILE A 81 23.08 32.84 9.49
C ILE A 81 23.90 32.79 10.79
N VAL A 82 24.31 31.59 11.22
CA VAL A 82 25.00 31.38 12.51
C VAL A 82 26.52 31.51 12.39
N VAL A 83 27.09 31.28 11.21
CA VAL A 83 28.53 31.48 10.90
C VAL A 83 28.78 32.91 10.44
#